data_AF-A0A3N5W140-F1
#
_entry.id   AF-A0A3N5W140-F1
#
_cell.length_a   1.000
_cell.length_b   1.000
_cell.length_c   1.000
_cell.angle_alpha   90.00
_cell.angle_beta   90.00
_cell.angle_gamma   90.00
#
_symmetry.space_group_name_H-M   'P 1'
#
loop_
_entity.id
_entity.type
_entity.pdbx_description
1 polymer ?
#
loop_
_entity_poly.entity_id
_entity_poly.type
_entity_poly.pdbx_seq_one_letter_code
_entity_poly.pdbx_strand_id
1 'polypeptide(L)' 'MRTAKIAVSLDKRTVAEVDRLVKRGRFPSRSSLVQQALEEKLRKIGRSRLASECLKLDADFEQRLSEEGMVAEANEWPEY' A
#
# COMPACT_ATOMS: atom_id res chain seq x y z
N MET A 1 20.88 8.30 -4.68
CA MET A 1 20.34 7.07 -4.06
C MET A 1 21.26 5.91 -4.38
N ARG A 2 21.54 5.02 -3.42
CA ARG A 2 22.22 3.74 -3.69
C ARG A 2 21.21 2.78 -4.30
N THR A 3 21.49 2.26 -5.49
CA THR A 3 20.64 1.28 -6.17
C THR A 3 21.22 -0.12 -5.97
N ALA A 4 20.43 -1.04 -5.42
CA ALA A 4 20.77 -2.46 -5.41
C ALA A 4 20.45 -3.09 -6.77
N LYS A 5 21.27 -4.04 -7.23
CA LYS A 5 21.01 -4.81 -8.46
C LYS A 5 20.33 -6.12 -8.10
N ILE A 6 19.30 -6.47 -8.85
CA ILE A 6 18.54 -7.71 -8.69
C ILE A 6 18.46 -8.36 -10.08
N ALA A 7 18.77 -9.65 -10.17
CA ALA A 7 18.52 -10.43 -11.37
C ALA A 7 17.08 -10.95 -11.32
N VAL A 8 16.30 -10.69 -12.37
CA VAL A 8 14.91 -11.13 -12.48
C VAL A 8 14.70 -11.84 -13.82
N SER A 9 13.92 -12.92 -13.80
CA SER A 9 13.47 -13.60 -15.02
C SER A 9 12.17 -12.96 -15.49
N LEU A 10 12.14 -12.52 -16.74
CA LEU A 10 10.96 -11.96 -17.40
C LEU A 10 10.73 -12.71 -18.71
N ASP A 11 9.47 -12.85 -19.12
CA ASP A 11 9.17 -13.46 -20.42
C ASP A 11 9.65 -12.57 -21.57
N LYS A 12 9.95 -13.21 -22.71
CA LYS A 12 10.50 -12.52 -23.88
C LYS A 12 9.61 -11.39 -24.41
N ARG A 13 8.28 -11.50 -24.28
CA ARG A 13 7.34 -10.49 -24.79
C ARG A 13 7.40 -9.24 -23.91
N THR A 14 7.45 -9.43 -22.59
CA THR A 14 7.63 -8.33 -21.63
C THR A 14 8.94 -7.59 -21.86
N VAL A 15 10.06 -8.32 -22.05
CA VAL A 15 11.35 -7.68 -22.35
C VAL A 15 11.28 -6.86 -23.65
N ALA A 16 10.63 -7.39 -24.69
CA ALA A 16 10.47 -6.67 -25.95
C ALA A 16 9.64 -5.38 -25.82
N GLU A 17 8.60 -5.37 -24.97
CA GLU A 17 7.80 -4.17 -24.74
C GLU A 17 8.55 -3.13 -23.90
N VAL A 18 9.30 -3.56 -22.88
CA VAL A 18 10.22 -2.69 -22.13
C VAL A 18 11.21 -2.01 -23.08
N ASP A 19 11.81 -2.78 -23.98
CA ASP A 19 12.74 -2.27 -24.99
C ASP A 19 12.11 -1.25 -25.93
N ARG A 20 10.88 -1.53 -26.38
CA ARG A 20 10.13 -0.63 -27.25
C ARG A 20 9.87 0.71 -26.57
N LEU A 21 9.48 0.70 -25.29
CA LEU A 21 9.18 1.91 -24.53
C LEU A 21 10.43 2.76 -24.26
N VAL A 22 11.57 2.12 -23.99
CA VAL A 22 12.87 2.81 -23.86
C VAL A 22 13.32 3.39 -25.20
N LYS A 23 13.22 2.62 -26.29
CA LYS A 23 13.56 3.10 -27.65
C LYS A 23 12.70 4.29 -28.10
N ARG A 24 11.44 4.35 -27.67
CA ARG A 24 10.54 5.49 -27.92
C ARG A 24 10.84 6.71 -27.03
N GLY A 25 11.86 6.66 -26.18
CA GLY A 25 12.24 7.75 -25.28
C GLY A 25 11.27 7.99 -24.13
N ARG A 26 10.30 7.09 -23.90
CA ARG A 26 9.31 7.23 -22.82
C ARG A 26 9.90 6.96 -21.44
N PHE A 27 11.00 6.20 -21.42
CA PHE A 27 11.79 5.95 -20.22
C PHE A 27 13.28 6.01 -20.56
N PRO A 28 14.13 6.52 -19.66
CA PRO A 28 15.55 6.70 -19.92
C PRO A 28 16.34 5.38 -19.95
N SER A 29 15.84 4.31 -19.30
CA SER A 29 16.48 2.99 -19.31
C SER A 29 15.51 1.89 -18.90
N ARG A 30 15.87 0.63 -19.20
CA ARG A 30 15.13 -0.56 -18.73
C ARG A 30 14.99 -0.55 -17.20
N SER A 31 16.09 -0.28 -16.49
CA SER A 31 16.10 -0.26 -15.03
C SER A 31 15.19 0.83 -14.47
N SER A 32 15.15 2.02 -15.09
CA SER A 32 14.25 3.10 -14.66
C SER A 32 12.78 2.74 -14.83
N LEU A 33 12.42 2.15 -15.98
CA LEU A 33 11.07 1.67 -16.25
C LEU A 33 10.65 0.62 -15.21
N VAL A 34 11.48 -0.40 -15.00
CA VAL A 34 11.18 -1.50 -14.07
C VAL A 34 11.07 -0.98 -12.63
N GLN A 35 11.96 -0.08 -12.20
CA GLN A 35 11.90 0.53 -10.87
C GLN A 35 10.59 1.30 -10.66
N GLN A 36 10.19 2.15 -11.61
CA GLN A 36 8.95 2.91 -11.50
C GLN A 36 7.71 2.00 -11.45
N ALA A 37 7.67 0.96 -12.27
CA ALA A 37 6.58 -0.01 -12.27
C ALA A 37 6.48 -0.77 -10.93
N LEU A 38 7.62 -1.16 -10.35
CA LEU A 38 7.69 -1.79 -9.02
C LEU A 38 7.18 -0.84 -7.93
N GLU A 39 7.65 0.41 -7.91
CA GLU A 39 7.20 1.42 -6.94
C GLU A 39 5.71 1.67 -7.04
N GLU A 40 5.16 1.77 -8.25
CA GLU A 40 3.72 1.95 -8.46
C GLU A 40 2.93 0.75 -7.92
N LYS A 41 3.37 -0.49 -8.19
CA LYS A 41 2.70 -1.68 -7.67
C LYS A 41 2.80 -1.81 -6.16
N LEU A 42 3.98 -1.57 -5.58
CA LEU A 42 4.15 -1.59 -4.14
C LEU A 42 3.30 -0.52 -3.46
N ARG A 43 3.17 0.67 -4.05
CA ARG A 43 2.29 1.73 -3.54
C ARG A 43 0.82 1.32 -3.59
N LYS A 44 0.38 0.68 -4.69
CA LYS A 44 -1.00 0.17 -4.83
C LYS A 44 -1.30 -0.93 -3.80
N ILE A 45 -0.37 -1.86 -3.58
CA ILE A 45 -0.51 -2.92 -2.56
C ILE A 45 -0.47 -2.32 -1.15
N GLY A 46 0.41 -1.35 -0.89
CA GLY A 46 0.48 -0.66 0.41
C GLY A 46 -0.82 0.06 0.76
N ARG A 47 -1.52 0.60 -0.25
CA ARG A 47 -2.83 1.26 -0.07
C ARG A 47 -3.97 0.30 0.26
N SER A 48 -3.90 -0.97 -0.14
CA SER A 48 -4.89 -1.95 0.30
C SER A 48 -4.64 -2.45 1.71
N ARG A 49 -3.46 -2.22 2.29
CA ARG A 49 -3.13 -2.71 3.64
C ARG A 49 -4.06 -2.14 4.70
N LEU A 50 -4.33 -0.82 4.68
CA LEU A 50 -5.29 -0.22 5.63
C LEU A 50 -6.68 -0.84 5.46
N ALA A 51 -7.17 -0.97 4.23
CA ALA A 51 -8.47 -1.60 3.96
C ALA A 51 -8.51 -3.07 4.43
N SER A 52 -7.44 -3.84 4.20
CA SER A 52 -7.33 -5.23 4.65
C SER A 52 -7.20 -5.37 6.17
N GLU A 53 -6.57 -4.42 6.85
CA GLU A 53 -6.52 -4.39 8.33
C GLU A 53 -7.86 -3.94 8.91
N CYS A 54 -8.53 -2.95 8.32
CA CYS A 54 -9.88 -2.53 8.74
C CYS A 54 -10.91 -3.67 8.61
N LEU A 55 -10.76 -4.56 7.63
CA LEU A 55 -11.61 -5.75 7.49
C LEU A 55 -11.46 -6.77 8.64
N LYS A 56 -10.41 -6.65 9.46
CA LYS A 56 -10.22 -7.52 10.63
C LYS A 56 -10.92 -6.99 11.89
N LEU A 57 -11.41 -5.74 11.85
CA LEU A 57 -12.09 -5.13 12.98
C LEU A 57 -13.51 -5.68 13.10
N ASP A 58 -13.94 -5.95 14.33
CA ASP A 58 -15.30 -6.35 14.68
C ASP A 58 -16.01 -5.15 15.30
N ALA A 59 -17.05 -4.64 14.64
CA ALA A 59 -17.73 -3.42 15.06
C ALA A 59 -18.33 -3.52 16.47
N ASP A 60 -18.92 -4.66 16.81
CA ASP A 60 -19.58 -4.85 18.11
C ASP A 60 -18.53 -4.97 19.23
N PHE A 61 -17.41 -5.63 18.95
CA PHE A 61 -16.29 -5.73 19.89
C PHE A 61 -15.64 -4.37 20.15
N GLU A 62 -15.30 -3.64 19.10
CA GLU A 62 -14.65 -2.33 19.20
C GLU A 62 -15.54 -1.30 19.90
N GLN A 63 -16.85 -1.32 19.63
CA GLN A 63 -17.82 -0.46 20.30
C GLN A 63 -17.89 -0.75 21.80
N ARG A 64 -18.02 -2.03 22.17
CA ARG A 64 -18.09 -2.44 23.59
C ARG A 64 -16.83 -2.07 24.36
N LEU A 65 -15.66 -2.18 23.73
CA LEU A 65 -14.38 -1.78 24.33
C LEU A 65 -14.31 -0.26 24.52
N SER A 66 -14.76 0.52 23.54
CA SER A 66 -14.77 1.99 23.63
C SER A 66 -15.78 2.53 24.65
N GLU A 67 -16.86 1.81 24.89
CA GLU A 67 -17.91 2.17 25.86
C GLU A 67 -17.64 1.62 27.26
N GLU A 68 -16.54 0.86 27.44
CA GLU A 68 -16.11 0.33 28.73
C GLU A 68 -15.66 1.48 29.63
N GLY A 69 -16.54 1.91 30.55
CA GLY A 69 -16.32 3.04 31.46
C GLY A 69 -17.32 4.18 31.27
N MET A 70 -17.93 4.33 30.08
CA MET A 70 -18.94 5.37 29.83
C MET A 70 -20.14 5.28 30.78
N VAL A 71 -20.55 4.07 31.14
CA VAL A 71 -21.67 3.86 32.09
C VAL A 71 -21.31 4.32 33.50
N ALA A 72 -20.05 4.21 33.90
CA ALA A 72 -19.58 4.67 35.22
C ALA A 72 -19.36 6.20 35.23
N GLU A 73 -18.80 6.73 34.15
CA GLU A 73 -18.47 8.16 33.98
C GLU A 73 -19.70 9.04 33.72
N ALA A 74 -20.81 8.48 33.20
CA ALA A 74 -22.03 9.23 32.93
C ALA A 74 -22.59 10.00 34.15
N ASN A 75 -22.32 9.52 35.37
CA ASN A 75 -22.71 10.18 36.62
C ASN A 75 -21.70 11.22 37.14
N GLU A 76 -20.50 11.28 36.54
CA GLU A 76 -19.40 12.16 36.95
C GLU A 76 -19.25 13.39 36.05
N TRP A 77 -19.91 13.39 34.89
CA TRP A 77 -19.84 14.52 33.97
C TRP A 77 -20.71 15.68 34.47
N PRO A 78 -20.15 16.90 34.61
CA PRO A 78 -20.91 18.06 35.06
C PRO A 78 -21.96 18.47 34.02
N GLU A 79 -23.14 18.88 34.49
CA GLU A 79 -24.14 19.53 33.64
C GLU A 79 -23.58 20.87 33.12
N TYR A 80 -23.67 21.09 31.81
CA TYR A 80 -23.24 22.32 31.14
C TYR A 80 -24.18 23.50 31.43
#